data_AF-A0A7X8YNL6-F1
#
_entry.id   AF-A0A7X8YNL6-F1
#
_cell.length_a   1.000
_cell.length_b   1.000
_cell.length_c   1.000
_cell.angle_alpha   90.00
_cell.angle_beta   90.00
_cell.angle_gamma   90.00
#
_symmetry.space_group_name_H-M   'P 1'
#
loop_
_entity.id
_entity.type
_entity.pdbx_description
1 polymer ?
#
loop_
_entity_poly.entity_id
_entity_poly.type
_entity_poly.pdbx_seq_one_letter_code
_entity_poly.pdbx_strand_id
1 'polypeptide(L)'
;MTIERRTTRSMKEVFDRFVPELESGEFGFQRTTVPVKLLQHEGDALVSRSQAKRLINRFEIFREVILDFDGVKLIGQPFADEVFRVFTNSHPDTHLYPVNTNEDIDKMIKHVTSKPKL
;
A
#
# COMPACT_ATOMS: atom_id res chain seq x y z
N MET A 1 -2.78 14.02 37.66
CA MET A 1 -2.30 14.53 36.35
C MET A 1 -2.44 16.04 36.37
N THR A 2 -1.36 16.77 36.60
CA THR A 2 -1.39 18.22 36.89
C THR A 2 -1.02 18.98 35.63
N ILE A 3 -1.92 19.84 35.15
CA ILE A 3 -1.70 20.66 33.94
C ILE A 3 -1.15 22.01 34.39
N GLU A 4 0.09 22.31 34.02
CA GLU A 4 0.75 23.59 34.33
C GLU A 4 0.32 24.68 33.34
N ARG A 5 -0.07 25.85 33.85
CA ARG A 5 -0.69 26.94 33.07
C ARG A 5 0.32 27.89 32.40
N ARG A 6 1.62 27.69 32.60
CA ARG A 6 2.70 28.50 32.01
C ARG A 6 3.79 27.59 31.48
N THR A 7 3.48 26.90 30.40
CA THR A 7 4.47 26.14 29.63
C THR A 7 5.19 27.07 28.66
N THR A 8 6.52 27.07 28.67
CA THR A 8 7.36 27.74 27.65
C THR A 8 7.50 26.91 26.38
N ARG A 9 7.00 25.67 26.39
CA ARG A 9 7.06 24.73 25.26
C ARG A 9 6.22 25.28 24.11
N SER A 10 6.84 25.46 22.96
CA SER A 10 6.13 25.78 21.73
C SER A 10 5.33 24.56 21.25
N MET A 11 4.26 24.79 20.48
CA MET A 11 3.51 23.70 19.84
C MET A 11 4.43 22.79 19.01
N LYS A 12 5.46 23.35 18.39
CA LYS A 12 6.46 22.61 17.61
C LYS A 12 7.24 21.63 18.48
N GLU A 13 7.75 22.05 19.64
CA GLU A 13 8.50 21.16 20.54
C GLU A 13 7.66 20.04 21.15
N VAL A 14 6.36 20.26 21.32
CA VAL A 14 5.44 19.20 21.75
C VAL A 14 5.20 18.23 20.59
N PHE A 15 4.93 18.75 19.40
CA PHE A 15 4.70 17.94 18.19
C PHE A 15 5.92 17.06 17.85
N ASP A 16 7.11 17.64 17.79
CA ASP A 16 8.37 16.95 17.45
C ASP A 16 8.73 15.87 18.50
N ARG A 17 8.33 16.05 19.76
CA ARG A 17 8.54 15.05 20.83
C ARG A 17 7.69 13.79 20.67
N PHE A 18 6.48 13.93 20.12
CA PHE A 18 5.55 12.82 19.97
C PHE A 18 5.52 12.26 18.53
N VAL A 19 6.20 12.91 17.59
CA VAL A 19 6.42 12.41 16.22
C VAL A 19 7.89 12.64 15.79
N PRO A 20 8.86 11.93 16.39
CA PRO A 20 10.29 12.13 16.08
C PRO A 20 10.67 11.74 14.65
N GLU A 21 9.84 10.94 13.97
CA GLU A 21 10.12 10.27 12.69
C GLU A 21 9.85 11.16 11.46
N LEU A 22 9.31 12.37 11.65
CA LEU A 22 9.02 13.31 10.55
C LEU A 22 10.23 14.13 10.09
N GLU A 23 11.31 14.21 10.86
CA GLU A 23 12.50 15.02 10.49
C GLU A 23 13.42 14.32 9.48
N SER A 24 13.33 13.00 9.30
CA SER A 24 14.15 12.22 8.36
C SER A 24 13.41 11.78 7.09
N GLY A 25 12.14 12.17 6.89
CA GLY A 25 11.45 12.00 5.60
C GLY A 25 10.94 10.59 5.26
N GLU A 26 10.90 9.64 6.20
CA GLU A 26 10.58 8.24 5.86
C GLU A 26 9.53 7.64 6.81
N PHE A 27 8.30 7.48 6.30
CA PHE A 27 7.20 6.67 6.83
C PHE A 27 6.49 7.16 8.12
N GLY A 28 5.64 8.18 8.00
CA GLY A 28 4.67 8.54 9.05
C GLY A 28 3.59 7.48 9.33
N PHE A 29 3.50 6.43 8.50
CA PHE A 29 2.70 5.22 8.71
C PHE A 29 3.47 3.99 8.20
N GLN A 30 3.86 3.08 9.08
CA GLN A 30 4.70 1.93 8.68
C GLN A 30 3.93 0.87 7.88
N ARG A 31 2.64 0.67 8.15
CA ARG A 31 1.82 -0.38 7.53
C ARG A 31 0.39 0.11 7.25
N THR A 32 -0.16 -0.32 6.13
CA THR A 32 -1.59 -0.16 5.81
C THR A 32 -2.21 -1.46 5.29
N THR A 33 -3.53 -1.59 5.37
CA THR A 33 -4.31 -2.70 4.79
C THR A 33 -5.37 -2.15 3.85
N VAL A 34 -5.37 -2.63 2.62
CA VAL A 34 -6.26 -2.17 1.55
C VAL A 34 -7.15 -3.33 1.11
N PRO A 35 -8.46 -3.27 1.40
CA PRO A 35 -9.43 -4.23 0.88
C PRO A 35 -9.59 -4.02 -0.63
N VAL A 36 -9.07 -4.95 -1.43
CA VAL A 36 -8.98 -4.85 -2.88
C VAL A 36 -10.38 -4.87 -3.52
N LYS A 37 -11.36 -5.54 -2.90
CA LYS A 37 -12.77 -5.54 -3.34
C LYS A 37 -13.39 -4.15 -3.47
N LEU A 38 -12.91 -3.15 -2.73
CA LEU A 38 -13.42 -1.77 -2.80
C LEU A 38 -13.13 -1.09 -4.15
N LEU A 39 -12.23 -1.66 -4.96
CA LEU A 39 -11.93 -1.19 -6.31
C LEU A 39 -12.84 -1.78 -7.38
N GLN A 40 -13.64 -2.79 -7.04
CA GLN A 40 -14.65 -3.33 -7.93
C GLN A 40 -15.80 -2.33 -8.00
N HIS A 41 -15.79 -1.47 -9.02
CA HIS A 41 -16.93 -0.59 -9.32
C HIS A 41 -17.95 -1.41 -10.13
N GLU A 42 -19.23 -1.37 -9.75
CA GLU A 42 -20.35 -1.95 -10.51
C GLU A 42 -20.21 -3.44 -10.92
N GLY A 43 -19.39 -4.23 -10.20
CA GLY A 43 -19.18 -5.65 -10.50
C GLY A 43 -18.06 -5.94 -11.50
N ASP A 44 -17.29 -4.93 -11.91
CA ASP A 44 -16.16 -5.12 -12.83
C ASP A 44 -15.03 -5.95 -12.19
N ALA A 45 -14.50 -6.86 -13.00
CA ALA A 45 -13.28 -7.57 -12.66
C ALA A 45 -12.07 -6.61 -12.66
N LEU A 46 -11.08 -6.89 -11.81
CA LEU A 46 -9.86 -6.09 -11.69
C LEU A 46 -8.88 -6.46 -12.82
N VAL A 47 -9.16 -5.99 -14.03
CA VAL A 47 -8.48 -6.44 -15.26
C VAL A 47 -7.52 -5.42 -15.85
N SER A 48 -7.71 -4.12 -15.57
CA SER A 48 -7.03 -3.05 -16.28
C SER A 48 -5.86 -2.43 -15.49
N ARG A 49 -4.89 -1.85 -16.23
CA ARG A 49 -3.80 -1.06 -15.63
C ARG A 49 -4.28 0.22 -14.94
N SER A 50 -5.34 0.85 -15.45
CA SER A 50 -5.88 2.06 -14.81
C SER A 50 -6.45 1.76 -13.42
N GLN A 51 -7.11 0.61 -13.25
CA GLN A 51 -7.52 0.13 -11.92
C GLN A 51 -6.32 -0.10 -11.00
N ALA A 52 -5.25 -0.72 -11.50
CA ALA A 52 -4.03 -0.91 -10.72
C ALA A 52 -3.37 0.41 -10.30
N LYS A 53 -3.27 1.38 -11.21
CA LYS A 53 -2.73 2.72 -10.89
C LYS A 53 -3.56 3.45 -9.84
N ARG A 54 -4.89 3.26 -9.85
CA ARG A 54 -5.78 3.79 -8.80
C ARG A 54 -5.55 3.11 -7.45
N LEU A 55 -5.31 1.79 -7.44
CA LEU A 55 -4.99 1.03 -6.23
C LEU A 55 -3.72 1.55 -5.56
N ILE A 56 -2.62 1.60 -6.31
CA ILE A 56 -1.27 1.86 -5.79
C ILE A 56 -0.99 3.35 -5.54
N ASN A 57 -1.96 4.23 -5.79
CA ASN A 57 -1.80 5.65 -5.59
C ASN A 57 -1.55 5.94 -4.10
N ARG A 58 -0.42 6.58 -3.79
CA ARG A 58 0.04 6.86 -2.43
C ARG A 58 0.51 5.66 -1.63
N PHE A 59 0.86 4.55 -2.26
CA PHE A 59 1.49 3.44 -1.55
C PHE A 59 2.91 3.76 -1.09
N GLU A 60 3.60 4.66 -1.80
CA GLU A 60 4.96 5.10 -1.51
C GLU A 60 5.15 5.75 -0.13
N ILE A 61 4.07 6.20 0.51
CA ILE A 61 4.12 6.75 1.87
C ILE A 61 4.17 5.66 2.96
N PHE A 62 3.98 4.40 2.58
CA PHE A 62 3.96 3.24 3.47
C PHE A 62 5.15 2.31 3.18
N ARG A 63 5.73 1.74 4.26
CA ARG A 63 6.77 0.71 4.15
C ARG A 63 6.17 -0.66 3.82
N GLU A 64 4.99 -0.95 4.36
CA GLU A 64 4.27 -2.20 4.13
C GLU A 64 2.81 -1.94 3.74
N VAL A 65 2.35 -2.62 2.69
CA VAL A 65 0.96 -2.55 2.23
C VAL A 65 0.41 -3.97 2.13
N ILE A 66 -0.61 -4.25 2.95
CA ILE A 66 -1.36 -5.50 2.88
C ILE A 66 -2.49 -5.31 1.86
N LEU A 67 -2.51 -6.15 0.83
CA LEU A 67 -3.57 -6.19 -0.17
C LEU A 67 -4.49 -7.36 0.16
N ASP A 68 -5.69 -7.05 0.66
CA ASP A 68 -6.67 -8.05 1.05
C ASP A 68 -7.61 -8.39 -0.13
N PHE A 69 -7.48 -9.61 -0.64
CA PHE A 69 -8.23 -10.14 -1.78
C PHE A 69 -9.53 -10.86 -1.38
N ASP A 70 -9.96 -10.77 -0.12
CA ASP A 70 -11.26 -11.30 0.30
C ASP A 70 -12.40 -10.79 -0.61
N GLY A 71 -13.19 -11.72 -1.14
CA GLY A 71 -14.29 -11.43 -2.08
C GLY A 71 -13.87 -11.14 -3.53
N VAL A 72 -12.57 -11.12 -3.84
CA VAL A 72 -12.07 -10.96 -5.21
C VAL A 72 -11.98 -12.32 -5.90
N LYS A 73 -12.64 -12.45 -7.05
CA LYS A 73 -12.66 -13.72 -7.81
C LYS A 73 -11.43 -13.88 -8.69
N LEU A 74 -11.03 -12.83 -9.40
CA LEU A 74 -9.92 -12.87 -10.34
C LEU A 74 -9.30 -11.48 -10.52
N ILE A 75 -8.03 -11.47 -10.92
CA ILE A 75 -7.33 -10.29 -11.39
C ILE A 75 -6.77 -10.55 -12.79
N GLY A 76 -6.85 -9.56 -13.68
CA GLY A 76 -6.28 -9.65 -15.02
C GLY A 76 -4.78 -9.43 -15.00
N GLN A 77 -4.09 -9.99 -16.00
CA GLN A 77 -2.65 -9.83 -16.16
C GLN A 77 -2.19 -8.36 -16.17
N PRO A 78 -2.85 -7.42 -16.87
CA PRO A 78 -2.41 -6.02 -16.85
C PRO A 78 -2.47 -5.39 -15.46
N PHE A 79 -3.48 -5.74 -14.67
CA PHE A 79 -3.59 -5.29 -13.28
C PHE A 79 -2.47 -5.87 -12.42
N ALA A 80 -2.30 -7.20 -12.45
CA ALA A 80 -1.28 -7.88 -11.64
C ALA A 80 0.14 -7.41 -11.98
N ASP A 81 0.44 -7.25 -13.27
CA ASP A 81 1.72 -6.79 -13.78
C ASP A 81 2.08 -5.39 -13.27
N GLU A 82 1.11 -4.48 -13.27
CA GLU A 82 1.31 -3.12 -12.78
C GLU A 82 1.56 -3.11 -11.26
N VAL A 83 0.77 -3.86 -10.48
CA VAL A 83 0.85 -3.87 -9.00
C VAL A 83 2.09 -4.61 -8.50
N PHE A 84 2.34 -5.84 -8.97
CA PHE A 84 3.33 -6.72 -8.34
C PHE A 84 4.69 -6.73 -9.02
N ARG A 85 4.81 -6.13 -10.22
CA ARG A 85 6.08 -6.05 -10.95
C ARG A 85 6.50 -4.60 -11.20
N VAL A 86 5.68 -3.80 -11.86
CA VAL A 86 6.05 -2.42 -12.21
C VAL A 86 6.18 -1.54 -10.96
N PHE A 87 5.19 -1.56 -10.08
CA PHE A 87 5.22 -0.77 -8.85
C PHE A 87 6.36 -1.21 -7.92
N THR A 88 6.48 -2.50 -7.61
CA THR A 88 7.54 -3.00 -6.73
C THR A 88 8.96 -2.76 -7.27
N ASN A 89 9.14 -2.76 -8.60
CA ASN A 89 10.44 -2.39 -9.18
C ASN A 89 10.74 -0.88 -9.09
N SER A 90 9.71 -0.03 -9.13
CA SER A 90 9.88 1.43 -9.03
C SER A 90 9.91 1.94 -7.58
N HIS A 91 9.36 1.18 -6.63
CA HIS A 91 9.28 1.54 -5.21
C HIS A 91 9.79 0.37 -4.33
N PRO A 92 11.12 0.11 -4.32
CA PRO A 92 11.69 -1.04 -3.62
C PRO A 92 11.52 -0.98 -2.09
N ASP A 93 11.31 0.21 -1.52
CA ASP A 93 11.12 0.40 -0.08
C ASP A 93 9.69 0.10 0.39
N THR A 94 8.73 -0.01 -0.55
CA THR A 94 7.34 -0.36 -0.27
C THR A 94 7.08 -1.84 -0.56
N HIS A 95 6.84 -2.60 0.50
CA HIS A 95 6.63 -4.04 0.44
C HIS A 95 5.13 -4.36 0.34
N LEU A 96 4.74 -5.11 -0.69
CA LEU A 96 3.36 -5.53 -0.91
C LEU A 96 3.13 -6.96 -0.39
N TYR A 97 2.08 -7.16 0.39
CA TYR A 97 1.69 -8.44 0.96
C TYR A 97 0.27 -8.82 0.51
N PRO A 98 0.11 -9.68 -0.51
CA PRO A 98 -1.19 -10.21 -0.87
C PRO A 98 -1.68 -11.21 0.20
N VAL A 99 -2.89 -11.01 0.70
CA VAL A 99 -3.57 -11.91 1.67
C VAL A 99 -4.97 -12.27 1.21
N ASN A 100 -5.53 -13.36 1.74
CA ASN A 100 -6.86 -13.88 1.36
C ASN A 100 -7.03 -14.09 -0.15
N THR A 101 -5.94 -14.49 -0.83
CA THR A 101 -5.95 -14.83 -2.25
C THR A 101 -6.60 -16.19 -2.47
N ASN A 102 -7.11 -16.40 -3.68
CA ASN A 102 -7.51 -17.71 -4.17
C ASN A 102 -6.45 -18.26 -5.15
N GLU A 103 -6.62 -19.51 -5.60
CA GLU A 103 -5.64 -20.16 -6.48
C GLU A 103 -5.39 -19.40 -7.79
N ASP A 104 -6.42 -18.82 -8.41
CA ASP A 104 -6.29 -18.12 -9.68
C ASP A 104 -5.51 -16.81 -9.52
N ILE A 105 -5.75 -16.09 -8.42
CA ILE A 105 -5.02 -14.89 -8.05
C ILE A 105 -3.55 -15.24 -7.75
N ASP A 106 -3.29 -16.28 -6.96
CA ASP A 106 -1.92 -16.73 -6.66
C ASP A 106 -1.14 -17.10 -7.92
N LYS A 107 -1.76 -17.86 -8.83
CA LYS A 107 -1.17 -18.22 -10.12
C LYS A 107 -0.86 -16.98 -10.95
N MET A 108 -1.75 -16.00 -10.98
CA MET A 108 -1.55 -14.75 -11.72
C MET A 108 -0.41 -13.90 -11.14
N ILE A 109 -0.34 -13.74 -9.81
CA ILE A 109 0.75 -13.01 -9.14
C ILE A 109 2.10 -13.70 -9.42
N LYS A 110 2.16 -15.03 -9.30
CA LYS A 110 3.38 -15.80 -9.62
C LYS A 110 3.78 -15.63 -11.09
N HIS A 111 2.82 -15.68 -12.01
CA HIS A 111 3.07 -15.53 -13.44
C HIS A 111 3.70 -14.18 -13.80
N VAL A 112 3.27 -13.08 -13.16
CA VAL A 112 3.83 -11.75 -13.46
C VAL A 112 5.16 -11.52 -12.74
N THR A 113 5.35 -12.05 -11.53
CA THR A 113 6.58 -11.87 -10.75
C THR A 113 7.74 -12.74 -11.23
N SER A 114 7.49 -13.85 -11.93
CA SER A 114 8.55 -14.68 -12.52
C SER A 114 9.21 -14.05 -13.75
N LYS A 115 8.69 -12.92 -14.25
CA LYS A 115 9.25 -12.21 -15.41
C LYS A 115 10.48 -11.40 -15.01
N PRO A 116 11.47 -11.24 -15.90
CA PRO A 116 12.66 -10.44 -15.61
C PRO A 116 12.28 -8.99 -15.23
N LYS A 117 13.08 -8.39 -14.34
CA LYS A 117 12.95 -6.98 -13.98
C LYS A 117 13.16 -6.11 -15.24
N LEU A 118 12.35 -5.05 -15.37
CA LEU A 118 12.47 -4.06 -16.45
C LEU A 118 13.74 -3.23 -16.31
#